data_AF-A0A9E2YBR8-F1
#
_entry.id   AF-A0A9E2YBR8-F1
#
_cell.length_a   1.000
_cell.length_b   1.000
_cell.length_c   1.000
_cell.angle_alpha   90.00
_cell.angle_beta   90.00
_cell.angle_gamma   90.00
#
_symmetry.space_group_name_H-M   'P 1'
#
loop_
_entity.id
_entity.type
_entity.pdbx_description
1 polymer ?
#
loop_
_entity_poly.entity_id
_entity_poly.type
_entity_poly.pdbx_seq_one_letter_code
_entity_poly.pdbx_strand_id
1 'polypeptide(L)' 'MSAITAIQKQPTPGSREAIAKGCKCPVIDNAHGRGAYGTEGSRAIFVQRFDCPLHGATSAVNEKTDGGAR' A
#
# COMPACT_ATOMS: atom_id res chain seq x y z
N MET A 1 18.40 -4.84 -23.69
CA MET A 1 17.30 -3.97 -23.22
C MET A 1 16.43 -4.80 -22.28
N SER A 2 16.85 -5.00 -21.03
CA SER A 2 16.13 -5.85 -20.07
C SER A 2 14.92 -5.10 -19.51
N ALA A 3 13.73 -5.59 -19.83
CA ALA A 3 12.48 -5.12 -19.25
C ALA A 3 12.49 -5.47 -17.74
N ILE A 4 12.65 -4.46 -16.89
CA ILE A 4 12.40 -4.60 -15.46
C ILE A 4 10.88 -4.61 -15.32
N THR A 5 10.33 -5.80 -15.08
CA THR A 5 8.92 -6.06 -14.79
C THR A 5 8.38 -5.01 -13.83
N ALA A 6 7.40 -4.22 -14.28
CA ALA A 6 6.72 -3.23 -13.47
C ALA A 6 5.97 -3.97 -12.34
N ILE A 7 6.61 -4.05 -11.17
CA ILE A 7 5.96 -4.43 -9.91
C ILE A 7 4.76 -3.50 -9.81
N GLN A 8 3.55 -4.05 -9.97
CA GLN A 8 2.31 -3.29 -9.95
C GLN A 8 2.19 -2.65 -8.57
N LYS A 9 2.68 -1.41 -8.45
CA LYS A 9 2.70 -0.66 -7.20
C LYS A 9 1.25 -0.42 -6.83
N GLN A 10 0.79 -1.01 -5.72
CA GLN A 10 -0.51 -0.69 -5.17
C GLN A 10 -0.65 0.84 -5.05
N PRO A 11 -1.81 1.41 -5.39
CA PRO A 11 -2.01 2.86 -5.28
C PRO A 11 -1.87 3.29 -3.82
N THR A 12 -1.43 4.52 -3.57
CA THR A 12 -1.17 5.00 -2.22
C THR A 12 -2.47 5.22 -1.43
N PRO A 13 -2.47 5.06 -0.09
CA PRO A 13 -3.64 5.33 0.75
C PRO A 13 -4.25 6.70 0.48
N GLY A 14 -5.58 6.74 0.25
CA GLY A 14 -6.31 7.97 -0.02
C GLY A 14 -6.13 8.58 -1.42
N SER A 15 -5.38 7.93 -2.32
CA SER A 15 -5.27 8.38 -3.72
C SER A 15 -6.58 8.19 -4.50
N ARG A 16 -6.75 8.95 -5.59
CA ARG A 16 -7.91 8.76 -6.49
C ARG A 16 -7.98 7.34 -7.05
N GLU A 17 -6.83 6.75 -7.43
CA GLU A 17 -6.83 5.37 -7.93
C GLU A 17 -7.13 4.36 -6.82
N ALA A 18 -6.70 4.62 -5.58
CA ALA A 18 -7.02 3.76 -4.45
C ALA A 18 -8.53 3.80 -4.13
N ILE A 19 -9.13 4.99 -4.12
CA ILE A 19 -10.57 5.18 -3.89
C ILE A 19 -11.39 4.45 -4.95
N ALA A 20 -11.00 4.55 -6.22
CA ALA A 20 -11.64 3.82 -7.32
C ALA A 20 -11.60 2.28 -7.14
N LYS A 21 -10.65 1.77 -6.35
CA LYS A 21 -10.51 0.35 -6.00
C LYS A 21 -11.11 0.01 -4.63
N GLY A 22 -11.86 0.92 -3.99
CA GLY A 22 -12.53 0.69 -2.71
C GLY A 22 -11.69 1.04 -1.46
N CYS A 23 -10.62 1.81 -1.61
CA CYS A 23 -9.85 2.30 -0.47
C CYS A 23 -10.73 3.10 0.50
N LYS A 24 -10.48 2.87 1.78
CA LYS A 24 -11.18 3.49 2.90
C LYS A 24 -10.25 4.37 3.75
N CYS A 25 -8.97 4.49 3.40
CA CYS A 25 -8.03 5.33 4.15
C CYS A 25 -8.40 6.83 4.05
N PRO A 26 -8.09 7.65 5.07
CA PRO A 26 -8.43 9.07 5.05
C PRO A 26 -7.79 9.79 3.86
N VAL A 27 -8.57 10.60 3.16
CA VAL A 27 -8.13 11.27 1.93
C VAL A 27 -7.34 12.55 2.24
N ILE A 28 -7.85 13.36 3.19
CA ILE A 28 -7.26 14.65 3.55
C ILE A 28 -5.96 14.46 4.31
N ASP A 29 -5.91 13.57 5.31
CA ASP A 29 -4.70 13.31 6.09
C ASP A 29 -3.55 12.76 5.24
N ASN A 30 -3.86 12.05 4.14
CA ASN A 30 -2.89 11.53 3.19
C ASN A 30 -2.66 12.44 1.98
N ALA A 31 -3.21 13.66 1.99
CA ALA A 31 -3.08 14.63 0.92
C ALA A 31 -3.39 14.05 -0.47
N HIS A 32 -4.50 13.30 -0.59
CA HIS A 32 -4.88 12.58 -1.81
C HIS A 32 -3.81 11.60 -2.32
N GLY A 33 -3.09 10.95 -1.42
CA GLY A 33 -2.08 9.95 -1.73
C GLY A 33 -0.66 10.48 -1.91
N ARG A 34 -0.39 11.75 -1.60
CA ARG A 34 0.98 12.31 -1.58
C ARG A 34 1.77 11.89 -0.33
N GLY A 35 1.08 11.78 0.80
CA GLY A 35 1.66 11.43 2.09
C GLY A 35 1.07 12.26 3.23
N ALA A 36 1.29 11.82 4.46
CA ALA A 36 0.85 12.46 5.69
C ALA A 36 1.96 13.30 6.30
N TYR A 37 1.59 14.28 7.14
CA TYR A 37 2.51 15.14 7.88
C TYR A 37 3.54 15.89 7.01
N GLY A 38 3.19 16.20 5.75
CA GLY A 38 4.08 16.87 4.80
C GLY A 38 5.17 15.98 4.21
N THR A 39 5.12 14.66 4.44
CA THR A 39 6.00 13.71 3.77
C THR A 39 5.53 13.41 2.35
N GLU A 40 6.46 13.20 1.41
CA GLU A 40 6.14 12.94 0.01
C GLU A 40 7.15 11.98 -0.64
N GLY A 41 6.81 11.49 -1.84
CA GLY A 41 7.70 10.69 -2.67
C GLY A 41 8.05 9.33 -2.07
N SER A 42 9.33 8.95 -2.12
CA SER A 42 9.82 7.66 -1.61
C SER A 42 9.84 7.57 -0.07
N ARG A 43 9.68 8.69 0.63
CA ARG A 43 9.64 8.77 2.10
C ARG A 43 8.25 9.12 2.65
N ALA A 44 7.23 9.08 1.81
CA ALA A 44 5.86 9.33 2.22
C ALA A 44 5.42 8.30 3.27
N ILE A 45 4.89 8.79 4.39
CA ILE A 45 4.16 7.99 5.37
C ILE A 45 2.66 8.20 5.18
N PHE A 46 1.85 7.24 5.59
CA PHE A 46 0.40 7.27 5.35
C PHE A 46 -0.39 6.86 6.59
N VAL A 47 -1.49 7.56 6.81
CA VAL A 47 -2.53 7.16 7.76
C VAL A 47 -3.38 6.08 7.10
N GLN A 48 -3.47 4.91 7.72
CA GLN A 48 -4.22 3.77 7.20
C GLN A 48 -5.33 3.39 8.16
N ARG A 49 -6.50 3.05 7.61
CA ARG A 49 -7.51 2.36 8.41
C ARG A 49 -7.20 0.88 8.46
N PHE A 50 -7.23 0.30 9.66
CA PHE A 50 -6.99 -1.14 9.85
C PHE A 50 -7.98 -2.01 9.07
N ASP A 51 -9.21 -1.54 8.90
CA ASP A 51 -10.29 -2.22 8.16
C ASP A 51 -10.33 -1.86 6.66
N CYS A 52 -9.34 -1.13 6.13
CA CYS A 52 -9.32 -0.79 4.72
C CYS A 52 -9.12 -2.08 3.89
N PRO A 53 -10.01 -2.42 2.95
CA PRO A 53 -9.87 -3.66 2.17
C PRO A 53 -8.66 -3.63 1.22
N LEU A 54 -8.06 -2.45 0.99
CA LEU A 54 -6.91 -2.28 0.10
C LEU A 54 -5.58 -2.18 0.87
N HIS A 55 -5.60 -1.51 2.03
CA HIS A 55 -4.41 -1.10 2.79
C HIS A 55 -4.46 -1.45 4.28
N GLY A 56 -5.60 -1.93 4.75
CA GLY A 56 -5.74 -2.47 6.09
C GLY A 56 -4.82 -3.67 6.22
N ALA A 57 -4.30 -3.89 7.42
CA ALA A 57 -3.33 -4.94 7.67
C ALA A 57 -3.98 -6.31 7.51
N THR A 58 -4.14 -6.76 6.27
CA THR A 58 -4.20 -8.19 5.98
C THR A 58 -2.75 -8.61 6.02
N SER A 59 -2.37 -9.31 7.08
CA SER A 59 -1.04 -9.90 7.24
C SER A 59 -0.56 -10.40 5.88
N ALA A 60 0.56 -9.85 5.42
CA ALA A 60 1.37 -10.58 4.45
C ALA A 60 1.84 -11.84 5.17
N VAL A 61 1.00 -12.87 5.18
CA VAL A 61 1.47 -14.24 5.35
C VAL A 61 2.32 -14.51 4.13
N ASN A 62 3.60 -14.20 4.27
CA ASN A 62 4.64 -14.80 3.45
C ASN A 62 4.62 -16.30 3.81
N GLU A 63 3.77 -17.07 3.13
CA GLU A 63 3.86 -18.52 3.13
C GLU A 63 5.18 -18.87 2.44
N LYS A 64 6.24 -18.99 3.23
CA LYS A 64 7.46 -19.68 2.82
C LYS A 64 7.17 -21.17 2.89
N THR A 65 6.95 -21.79 1.74
CA THR A 65 6.93 -23.25 1.56
C THR A 65 8.34 -23.80 1.41
N ASP A 66 8.93 -24.42 2.45
CA ASP A 66 10.07 -25.35 2.29
C ASP A 66 10.61 -25.96 3.60
N GLY A 67 10.41 -27.28 3.75
CA GLY A 67 11.51 -28.23 3.97
C GLY A 67 12.09 -28.38 5.39
N GLY A 68 11.34 -28.94 6.33
CA GLY A 68 11.91 -29.48 7.57
C GLY A 68 12.41 -30.91 7.39
N ALA A 69 13.69 -31.07 7.09
CA ALA A 69 14.40 -32.34 7.31
C ALA A 69 14.56 -32.56 8.82
N ARG A 70 14.04 -33.69 9.31
CA ARG A 70 14.46 -34.38 10.52
C ARG A 70 14.43 -35.88 10.24
#